data_AF-A0A351DCM0-F1
#
_entry.id   AF-A0A351DCM0-F1
#
_cell.length_a   1.000
_cell.length_b   1.000
_cell.length_c   1.000
_cell.angle_alpha   90.00
_cell.angle_beta   90.00
_cell.angle_gamma   90.00
#
_symmetry.space_group_name_H-M   'P 1'
#
loop_
_entity.id
_entity.type
_entity.pdbx_description
1 polymer ?
#
loop_
_entity_poly.entity_id
_entity_poly.type
_entity_poly.pdbx_seq_one_letter_code
_entity_poly.pdbx_strand_id
1 'polypeptide(L)' 'ELGSTTYGILQNKYLAENASTVEYTLSINIGENEWSYEEDSVLKMSIQDELLHHTDTNTLTRVAD' A
#
# COMPACT_ATOMS: atom_id res chain seq x y z
N GLU A 1 -12.40 18.47 6.42
CA GLU A 1 -12.40 17.62 5.22
C GLU A 1 -11.10 16.83 5.18
N LEU A 2 -11.07 15.67 4.52
CA LEU A 2 -9.78 15.07 4.14
C LEU A 2 -9.29 15.81 2.88
N GLY A 3 -8.01 16.20 2.90
CA GLY A 3 -7.46 17.16 1.94
C GLY A 3 -7.22 16.58 0.54
N SER A 4 -6.87 17.47 -0.39
CA SER A 4 -6.31 17.09 -1.68
C SER A 4 -4.93 16.46 -1.47
N THR A 5 -4.89 15.21 -1.85
CA THR A 5 -3.81 14.27 -1.89
C THR A 5 -3.13 14.37 -3.25
N THR A 6 -2.22 15.32 -3.54
CA THR A 6 -1.50 15.28 -4.84
C THR A 6 -0.76 13.94 -4.95
N TYR A 7 -1.39 12.97 -5.63
CA TYR A 7 -1.16 11.52 -5.56
C TYR A 7 -1.11 10.88 -4.16
N GLY A 8 -1.78 11.45 -3.16
CA GLY A 8 -1.82 10.92 -1.78
C GLY A 8 -2.94 9.89 -1.53
N ILE A 9 -2.84 9.22 -0.38
CA ILE A 9 -3.71 8.11 -0.01
C ILE A 9 -4.93 8.64 0.75
N LEU A 10 -6.12 8.42 0.18
CA LEU A 10 -7.39 8.85 0.76
C LEU A 10 -7.99 7.75 1.64
N GLN A 11 -8.75 8.18 2.64
CA GLN A 11 -9.32 7.30 3.66
C GLN A 11 -10.62 7.89 4.21
N ASN A 12 -11.32 7.18 5.08
CA ASN A 12 -12.48 7.72 5.79
C ASN A 12 -12.06 8.39 7.12
N LYS A 13 -12.99 9.06 7.80
CA LYS A 13 -12.70 9.75 9.07
C LYS A 13 -12.17 8.80 10.16
N TYR A 14 -12.75 7.61 10.26
CA TYR A 14 -12.33 6.63 11.25
C TYR A 14 -10.88 6.20 11.04
N LEU A 15 -10.50 5.87 9.80
CA LEU A 15 -9.14 5.47 9.44
C LEU A 15 -8.15 6.63 9.60
N ALA A 16 -8.54 7.85 9.23
CA ALA A 16 -7.73 9.04 9.46
C ALA A 16 -7.37 9.25 10.94
N GLU A 17 -8.27 8.88 11.85
CA GLU A 17 -8.08 8.99 13.29
C GLU A 17 -7.35 7.79 13.91
N ASN A 18 -7.52 6.58 13.37
CA ASN A 18 -7.13 5.35 14.06
C ASN A 18 -6.08 4.49 13.33
N ALA A 19 -5.97 4.60 12.02
CA ALA A 19 -5.14 3.71 11.20
C ALA A 19 -4.77 4.38 9.86
N SER A 20 -4.08 5.50 9.92
CA SER A 20 -3.79 6.30 8.74
C SER A 20 -2.62 5.72 7.96
N THR A 21 -2.80 5.42 6.67
CA THR A 21 -1.68 5.13 5.77
C THR A 21 -0.89 6.41 5.51
N VAL A 22 0.43 6.36 5.69
CA VAL A 22 1.33 7.52 5.59
C VAL A 22 2.31 7.40 4.44
N GLU A 23 2.62 6.18 4.00
CA GLU A 23 3.50 5.89 2.87
C GLU A 23 3.03 4.63 2.15
N TYR A 24 3.27 4.58 0.85
CA TYR A 24 3.04 3.40 0.01
C TYR A 24 4.17 3.29 -1.00
N THR A 25 4.82 2.12 -1.04
CA THR A 25 5.79 1.80 -2.08
C THR A 25 5.39 0.51 -2.78
N LEU A 26 5.62 0.47 -4.10
CA LEU A 26 5.37 -0.70 -4.92
C LEU A 26 6.48 -0.82 -5.95
N SER A 27 7.20 -1.93 -5.90
CA SER A 27 8.19 -2.31 -6.91
C SER A 27 7.62 -3.43 -7.75
N ILE A 28 7.64 -3.27 -9.07
CA ILE A 28 7.12 -4.24 -10.03
C ILE A 28 8.27 -4.69 -10.94
N ASN A 29 8.41 -6.01 -11.08
CA ASN A 29 9.27 -6.61 -12.10
C ASN A 29 8.41 -7.24 -13.19
N ILE A 30 8.59 -6.81 -14.44
CA ILE A 30 7.82 -7.29 -15.59
C ILE A 30 8.71 -8.20 -16.43
N GLY A 31 8.31 -9.47 -16.55
CA GLY A 31 8.89 -10.46 -17.46
C GLY A 31 8.01 -10.69 -18.69
N GLU A 32 8.33 -11.72 -19.48
CA GLU A 32 7.61 -12.01 -20.73
C GLU A 32 6.22 -12.63 -20.50
N ASN A 33 6.10 -13.57 -19.55
CA ASN A 33 4.86 -14.29 -19.25
C ASN A 33 4.49 -14.25 -17.75
N GLU A 34 5.20 -13.43 -16.98
CA GLU A 34 4.97 -13.27 -15.56
C GLU A 34 5.34 -11.85 -15.12
N TRP A 35 4.82 -11.45 -13.98
CA TRP A 35 5.30 -10.27 -13.27
C TRP A 35 5.27 -10.54 -11.77
N SER A 36 6.17 -9.90 -11.04
CA SER A 36 6.20 -9.95 -9.58
C SER A 36 6.10 -8.57 -8.98
N TYR A 37 5.65 -8.51 -7.73
CA TYR A 37 5.65 -7.28 -6.96
C TYR A 37 6.12 -7.47 -5.52
N GLU A 38 6.59 -6.35 -4.98
CA GLU A 38 6.83 -6.13 -3.55
C GLU A 38 6.14 -4.81 -3.18
N GLU A 39 5.22 -4.88 -2.23
CA GLU A 39 4.44 -3.76 -1.70
C GLU A 39 4.82 -3.52 -0.23
N ASP A 40 4.92 -2.25 0.15
CA ASP A 40 4.92 -1.82 1.55
C ASP A 40 3.91 -0.67 1.75
N SER A 41 2.85 -0.97 2.51
CA SER A 41 1.89 -0.01 3.03
C SER A 41 2.26 0.33 4.47
N VAL A 42 2.65 1.58 4.72
CA VAL A 42 3.07 2.02 6.07
C VAL A 42 1.90 2.72 6.76
N LEU A 43 1.47 2.18 7.91
CA LEU A 43 0.34 2.69 8.68
C LEU A 43 0.79 3.26 10.02
N LYS A 44 0.21 4.41 10.37
CA LYS A 44 0.19 4.95 11.71
C LYS A 44 -1.09 4.51 12.43
N MET A 45 -0.96 3.65 13.42
CA MET A 45 -2.10 3.15 14.21
C MET A 45 -2.22 3.88 15.55
N SER A 46 -3.45 4.08 16.05
CA SER A 46 -3.69 4.74 17.35
C SER A 46 -3.33 3.87 18.55
N ILE A 47 -3.22 2.55 18.36
CA ILE A 47 -2.99 1.57 19.43
C ILE A 47 -1.51 1.37 19.78
N GLN A 48 -0.58 1.94 19.00
CA GLN A 48 0.86 1.78 19.19
C GLN A 48 1.61 2.99 18.61
N ASP A 49 2.80 3.28 19.13
CA ASP A 49 3.62 4.41 18.65
C ASP A 49 4.42 4.07 17.39
N GLU A 50 4.78 2.80 17.22
CA GLU A 50 5.57 2.32 16.08
C GLU A 50 4.74 2.22 14.80
N LEU A 51 5.34 2.61 13.66
CA LEU A 51 4.71 2.45 12.36
C LEU A 51 4.57 0.97 12.01
N LEU A 52 3.38 0.59 11.55
CA LEU A 52 3.10 -0.76 11.07
C LEU A 52 3.46 -0.82 9.59
N HIS A 53 4.38 -1.70 9.23
CA HIS A 53 4.66 -2.07 7.85
C HIS A 53 3.80 -3.27 7.46
N HIS A 54 2.78 -3.02 6.64
CA HIS A 54 1.99 -4.07 6.02
C HIS A 54 2.59 -4.38 4.66
N THR A 55 3.39 -5.46 4.60
CA THR A 55 4.08 -5.86 3.38
C THR A 55 3.38 -7.01 2.67
N ASP A 56 3.42 -7.00 1.34
CA ASP A 56 2.91 -8.07 0.49
C ASP A 56 3.85 -8.35 -0.68
N THR A 57 3.94 -9.61 -1.10
CA THR A 57 4.75 -10.02 -2.25
C THR A 57 4.06 -11.14 -3.00
N ASN A 58 4.02 -11.06 -4.34
CA ASN A 58 3.50 -12.15 -5.16
C ASN A 58 4.13 -12.18 -6.56
N THR A 59 4.01 -13.33 -7.22
CA THR A 59 4.34 -13.53 -8.65
C THR A 59 3.10 -14.05 -9.37
N LEU A 60 2.68 -13.34 -10.41
CA LEU A 60 1.54 -13.70 -11.23
C LEU A 60 2.02 -14.20 -12.59
N THR A 61 1.46 -15.33 -13.03
CA THR A 61 1.72 -15.91 -14.36
C THR A 61 0.57 -15.58 -15.31
N ARG A 62 0.90 -15.31 -16.57
CA ARG A 62 -0.07 -15.12 -17.66
C ARG A 62 -0.84 -16.42 -17.92
N VAL A 63 -2.17 -16.34 -18.02
CA VAL A 63 -3.05 -17.51 -18.20
C VAL A 63 -3.76 -17.56 -19.57
N ALA A 64 -3.67 -16.48 -20.34
CA ALA A 64 -4.24 -16.39 -21.69
C ALA A 64 -3.50 -15.32 -22.49
N ASP A 65 -3.57 -15.42 -23.82
CA ASP A 65 -2.98 -14.44 -24.73
C ASP A 65 -3.83 -13.16 -24.87
#